data_AF-A0A6S6R4C0-F1
#
_entry.id   AF-A0A6S6R4C0-F1
#
_cell.length_a   1.000
_cell.length_b   1.000
_cell.length_c   1.000
_cell.angle_alpha   90.00
_cell.angle_beta   90.00
_cell.angle_gamma   90.00
#
_symmetry.space_group_name_H-M   'P 1'
#
loop_
_entity.id
_entity.type
_entity.pdbx_description
1 polymer ?
#
loop_
_entity_poly.entity_id
_entity_poly.type
_entity_poly.pdbx_seq_one_letter_code
_entity_poly.pdbx_strand_id
1 'polypeptide(L)'
;MAQIGNVEEIIVVKEHLERMKQDGLITEWELPYENLLTRRSAAIFFLSPVSEEVLTEIWSQLGRYDNFRQRDNTEKKLSELAYRVEFNQAE
;
A
#
# COMPACT_ATOMS: atom_id res chain seq x y z
N MET A 1 4.12 -8.86 24.82
CA MET A 1 4.24 -9.77 23.65
C MET A 1 3.79 -8.97 22.44
N ALA A 2 4.73 -8.38 21.70
CA ALA A 2 4.40 -7.63 20.50
C ALA A 2 4.06 -8.63 19.39
N GLN A 3 2.78 -8.69 19.00
CA GLN A 3 2.31 -9.54 17.93
C GLN A 3 2.85 -8.96 16.62
N ILE A 4 3.92 -9.57 16.11
CA ILE A 4 4.53 -9.24 14.82
C ILE A 4 3.42 -9.39 13.76
N GLY A 5 3.21 -8.34 12.94
CA GLY A 5 2.15 -8.32 11.91
C GLY A 5 0.84 -7.59 12.29
N ASN A 6 0.61 -7.21 13.55
CA ASN A 6 -0.66 -6.60 13.98
C ASN A 6 -0.50 -5.11 14.36
N VAL A 7 0.19 -4.34 13.51
CA VAL A 7 0.33 -2.90 13.70
C VAL A 7 -0.96 -2.24 13.23
N GLU A 8 -1.70 -1.57 14.13
CA GLU A 8 -2.97 -0.90 13.81
C GLU A 8 -2.87 -0.03 12.55
N GLU A 9 -1.77 0.69 12.40
CA GLU A 9 -1.52 1.53 11.22
C GLU A 9 -1.42 0.74 9.90
N ILE A 10 -0.92 -0.51 9.92
CA ILE A 10 -0.87 -1.38 8.74
C ILE A 10 -2.26 -1.93 8.45
N ILE A 11 -2.98 -2.36 9.49
CA ILE A 11 -4.35 -2.89 9.36
C ILE A 11 -5.27 -1.85 8.72
N VAL A 12 -5.22 -0.60 9.18
CA VAL A 12 -6.02 0.51 8.64
C VAL A 12 -5.75 0.72 7.15
N VAL A 13 -4.50 0.61 6.70
CA VAL A 13 -4.17 0.74 5.27
C VAL A 13 -4.67 -0.48 4.48
N LYS A 14 -4.53 -1.69 5.01
CA LYS A 14 -5.05 -2.92 4.37
C LYS A 14 -6.56 -2.85 4.17
N GLU A 15 -7.31 -2.46 5.21
CA GLU A 15 -8.76 -2.29 5.12
C GLU A 15 -9.15 -1.21 4.10
N HIS A 16 -8.38 -0.13 4.02
CA HIS A 16 -8.60 0.92 3.03
C HIS A 16 -8.34 0.42 1.61
N LEU A 17 -7.28 -0.35 1.37
CA LEU A 17 -6.99 -0.95 0.05
C LEU A 17 -8.05 -1.98 -0.36
N GLU A 18 -8.49 -2.83 0.57
CA GLU A 18 -9.61 -3.75 0.32
C GLU A 18 -10.89 -3.00 -0.06
N ARG A 19 -11.16 -1.87 0.60
CA ARG A 19 -12.29 -1.01 0.24
C ARG A 19 -12.12 -0.40 -1.14
N MET A 20 -10.95 0.13 -1.48
CA MET A 20 -10.66 0.63 -2.84
C MET A 20 -10.85 -0.45 -3.90
N LYS A 21 -10.56 -1.71 -3.59
CA LYS A 21 -10.82 -2.85 -4.48
C LYS A 21 -12.32 -3.08 -4.67
N GLN A 22 -13.10 -3.01 -3.59
CA GLN A 22 -14.56 -3.13 -3.65
C GLN A 22 -15.23 -1.95 -4.37
N ASP A 23 -14.69 -0.74 -4.23
CA ASP A 23 -15.14 0.47 -4.93
C ASP A 23 -14.68 0.51 -6.40
N GLY A 24 -13.89 -0.48 -6.87
CA GLY A 24 -13.46 -0.58 -8.26
C GLY A 24 -12.33 0.37 -8.66
N LEU A 25 -11.54 0.83 -7.69
CA LEU A 25 -10.37 1.70 -7.93
C LEU A 25 -9.12 0.88 -8.22
N ILE A 26 -8.93 -0.23 -7.51
CA ILE A 26 -7.79 -1.13 -7.71
C ILE A 26 -8.28 -2.53 -8.08
N THR A 27 -7.56 -3.21 -8.97
CA THR A 27 -7.84 -4.61 -9.31
C THR A 27 -7.38 -5.52 -8.18
N GLU A 28 -6.20 -5.23 -7.65
CA GLU A 28 -5.53 -6.05 -6.64
C GLU A 28 -4.47 -5.23 -5.89
N TRP A 29 -4.15 -5.71 -4.70
CA TRP A 29 -3.06 -5.20 -3.88
C TRP A 29 -2.37 -6.34 -3.15
N GLU A 30 -1.11 -6.12 -2.79
CA GLU A 30 -0.27 -7.08 -2.10
C GLU A 30 0.56 -6.38 -1.01
N LEU A 31 0.87 -7.11 0.07
CA LEU A 31 1.81 -6.70 1.11
C LEU A 31 2.82 -7.82 1.35
N PRO A 32 3.94 -7.86 0.59
CA PRO A 32 4.95 -8.88 0.78
C PRO A 32 5.59 -8.76 2.16
N TYR A 33 5.97 -9.91 2.71
CA TYR A 33 6.63 -10.04 4.02
C TYR A 33 5.85 -9.42 5.20
N GLU A 34 4.52 -9.38 5.14
CA GLU A 34 3.66 -8.91 6.25
C GLU A 34 4.06 -9.51 7.60
N ASN A 35 4.39 -10.80 7.63
CA ASN A 35 4.79 -11.53 8.83
C ASN A 35 6.12 -11.04 9.46
N LEU A 36 6.89 -10.20 8.76
CA LEU A 36 8.12 -9.59 9.26
C LEU A 36 7.91 -8.13 9.68
N LEU A 37 6.75 -7.54 9.39
CA LEU A 37 6.48 -6.14 9.65
C LEU A 37 6.16 -5.90 11.13
N THR A 38 6.91 -4.96 11.70
CA THR A 38 6.72 -4.48 13.08
C THR A 38 6.27 -3.02 13.13
N ARG A 39 6.27 -2.31 11.98
CA ARG A 39 5.88 -0.90 11.84
C ARG A 39 5.42 -0.57 10.42
N ARG A 40 4.48 0.38 10.26
CA ARG A 40 3.98 0.82 8.93
C ARG A 40 5.07 1.43 8.05
N SER A 41 6.05 2.13 8.61
CA SER A 41 7.13 2.74 7.84
C SER A 41 8.07 1.72 7.16
N ALA A 42 8.03 0.44 7.56
CA ALA A 42 8.74 -0.62 6.86
C ALA A 42 7.82 -1.39 5.87
N ALA A 43 6.52 -1.10 5.90
CA ALA A 43 5.53 -1.75 5.05
C ALA A 43 5.60 -1.18 3.64
N ILE A 44 5.66 -2.08 2.66
CA ILE A 44 5.65 -1.75 1.25
C ILE A 44 4.42 -2.40 0.65
N PHE A 45 3.43 -1.60 0.33
CA PHE A 45 2.22 -2.05 -0.33
C PHE A 45 2.42 -1.99 -1.83
N PHE A 46 1.86 -2.96 -2.53
CA PHE A 46 1.83 -2.97 -3.99
C PHE A 46 0.38 -2.94 -4.43
N LEU A 47 0.07 -2.23 -5.50
CA LEU A 47 -1.28 -2.18 -6.04
C LEU A 47 -1.28 -2.02 -7.56
N SER A 48 -2.34 -2.50 -8.19
CA SER A 48 -2.64 -2.25 -9.60
C SER A 48 -3.97 -1.51 -9.70
N PRO A 49 -4.02 -0.31 -10.30
CA PRO A 49 -5.27 0.40 -10.51
C PRO A 49 -6.11 -0.32 -11.57
N VAL A 50 -7.44 -0.14 -11.52
CA VAL A 50 -8.32 -0.61 -12.60
C VAL A 50 -8.04 0.11 -13.91
N SER A 51 -7.66 1.38 -13.85
CA SER A 51 -7.28 2.20 -15.02
C SER A 51 -6.43 3.39 -14.58
N GLU A 52 -5.73 4.03 -15.52
CA GLU A 52 -4.91 5.22 -15.19
C GLU A 52 -5.76 6.41 -14.74
N GLU A 53 -7.04 6.48 -15.15
CA GLU A 53 -7.97 7.55 -14.79
C GLU A 53 -8.29 7.60 -13.30
N VAL A 54 -8.27 6.46 -12.61
CA VAL A 54 -8.55 6.37 -11.16
C VAL A 54 -7.30 6.62 -10.29
N LEU A 55 -6.12 6.74 -10.89
CA LEU A 55 -4.87 6.99 -10.16
C LEU A 55 -4.93 8.25 -9.31
N THR A 56 -5.47 9.34 -9.86
CA THR A 56 -5.60 10.61 -9.11
C THR A 56 -6.45 10.43 -7.87
N GLU A 57 -7.53 9.66 -7.96
CA GLU A 57 -8.40 9.37 -6.82
C GLU A 57 -7.71 8.47 -5.78
N ILE A 58 -7.05 7.39 -6.23
CA ILE A 58 -6.28 6.49 -5.36
C ILE A 58 -5.23 7.28 -4.58
N TRP A 59 -4.44 8.11 -5.27
CA TRP A 59 -3.41 8.94 -4.64
C TRP A 59 -3.99 10.02 -3.74
N SER A 60 -5.17 10.57 -4.06
CA SER A 60 -5.86 11.51 -3.18
C SER A 60 -6.36 10.84 -1.89
N GLN A 61 -6.76 9.57 -1.95
CA GLN A 61 -7.20 8.82 -0.76
C GLN A 61 -6.01 8.40 0.11
N LEU A 62 -4.94 7.89 -0.52
CA LEU A 62 -3.73 7.45 0.19
C LEU A 62 -2.85 8.61 0.66
N GLY A 63 -2.91 9.76 -0.02
CA GLY A 63 -2.20 10.99 0.37
C GLY A 63 -2.67 11.59 1.70
N ARG A 64 -3.74 11.07 2.30
CA ARG A 64 -4.20 11.44 3.64
C ARG A 64 -3.32 10.85 4.75
N TYR A 65 -2.54 9.82 4.44
CA TYR A 65 -1.62 9.23 5.40
C TYR A 65 -0.30 10.00 5.41
N ASP A 66 0.20 10.26 6.62
CA ASP A 66 1.52 10.85 6.80
C ASP A 66 2.62 10.01 6.14
N ASN A 67 3.58 10.72 5.53
CA ASN A 67 4.72 10.13 4.84
C ASN A 67 4.38 9.21 3.66
N PHE A 68 3.17 9.36 3.10
CA PHE A 68 2.78 8.64 1.89
C PHE A 68 3.72 8.93 0.72
N ARG A 69 4.15 7.86 0.07
CA ARG A 69 4.96 7.86 -1.14
C ARG A 69 4.45 6.80 -2.09
N GLN A 70 4.32 7.17 -3.35
CA GLN A 70 4.04 6.24 -4.44
C GLN A 70 5.22 6.23 -5.42
N ARG A 71 5.52 5.06 -5.97
CA ARG A 71 6.51 4.85 -7.03
C ARG A 71 6.04 3.75 -7.97
N ASP A 72 6.43 3.84 -9.23
CA ASP A 72 6.27 2.75 -10.19
C ASP A 72 7.13 1.54 -9.76
N ASN A 73 6.54 0.34 -9.78
CA ASN A 73 7.24 -0.90 -9.48
C ASN A 73 7.99 -1.41 -10.72
N THR A 74 9.01 -0.66 -11.14
CA THR A 74 9.80 -0.98 -12.35
C THR A 74 10.67 -2.22 -12.17
N GLU A 75 11.14 -2.50 -10.95
CA GLU A 75 12.01 -3.65 -10.67
C GLU A 75 11.27 -4.98 -10.60
N LYS A 76 9.97 -4.99 -10.24
CA LYS A 76 9.12 -6.20 -10.11
C LYS A 76 9.74 -7.38 -9.34
N LYS A 77 10.66 -7.10 -8.42
CA LYS A 77 11.37 -8.14 -7.64
C LYS A 77 10.54 -8.74 -6.51
N LEU A 78 9.59 -7.96 -5.98
CA LEU A 78 8.82 -8.33 -4.78
C LEU A 78 7.35 -8.58 -5.05
N SER A 79 6.84 -8.07 -6.16
CA SER A 79 5.44 -8.16 -6.61
C SER A 79 5.41 -7.82 -8.10
N GLU A 80 4.42 -8.35 -8.82
CA GLU A 80 4.22 -8.09 -10.25
C GLU A 80 3.35 -6.85 -10.53
N LEU A 81 2.77 -6.27 -9.48
CA LEU A 81 1.83 -5.15 -9.56
C LEU A 81 2.49 -3.86 -10.05
N ALA A 82 1.67 -2.95 -10.57
CA ALA A 82 2.14 -1.77 -11.28
C ALA A 82 2.81 -0.73 -10.37
N TYR A 83 2.25 -0.50 -9.17
CA TYR A 83 2.71 0.56 -8.27
C TYR A 83 3.10 0.03 -6.91
N ARG A 84 4.06 0.72 -6.31
CA ARG A 84 4.53 0.54 -4.94
C ARG A 84 4.15 1.76 -4.12
N VAL A 85 3.57 1.52 -2.95
CA VAL A 85 3.14 2.52 -1.97
C VAL A 85 3.85 2.28 -0.64
N GLU A 86 4.39 3.35 -0.07
CA GLU A 86 5.16 3.33 1.17
C GLU A 86 4.73 4.49 2.08
N PHE A 87 4.91 4.31 3.39
CA PHE A 87 4.59 5.33 4.40
C PHE A 87 5.80 5.61 5.30
N ASN A 88 6.97 5.79 4.67
CA ASN A 88 8.24 6.03 5.37
C ASN A 88 8.61 7.51 5.37
N GLN A 89 9.09 7.99 6.53
CA GLN A 89 9.77 9.28 6.56
C GLN A 89 10.95 9.22 5.61
N ALA A 90 11.03 10.20 4.71
CA ALA A 90 12.27 10.47 4.00
C ALA A 90 13.35 10.69 5.06
N GLU A 91 14.43 9.92 5.02
CA GLU A 91 15.69 10.39 5.62
C GLU A 91 16.13 11.69 4.96
#